data_AF-A0A927HUA4-F1
#
_entry.id   AF-A0A927HUA4-F1
#
_cell.length_a   1.000
_cell.length_b   1.000
_cell.length_c   1.000
_cell.angle_alpha   90.00
_cell.angle_beta   90.00
_cell.angle_gamma   90.00
#
_symmetry.space_group_name_H-M   'P 1'
#
loop_
_entity.id
_entity.type
_entity.pdbx_description
1 polymer ?
#
loop_
_entity_poly.entity_id
_entity_poly.type
_entity_poly.pdbx_seq_one_letter_code
_entity_poly.pdbx_strand_id
1 'polypeptide(L)'
;MPHGAILKELIAGVEEEGFTPGWCAFCARPTSPLWPRDAANLSGSGIGIGIQSKGTTVIHQRDLLPLSNLELFSQAPLLTLETYRQIGKTPRAMRAKSHLRRCRW
;
A
#
# COMPACT_ATOMS: atom_id res chain seq x y z
N MET A 1 0.10 4.17 -16.94
CA MET A 1 -1.08 3.34 -16.63
C MET A 1 -2.13 4.19 -15.95
N PRO A 2 -3.44 3.97 -16.19
CA PRO A 2 -4.48 4.69 -15.48
C PRO A 2 -4.51 4.28 -13.99
N HIS A 3 -4.41 5.26 -13.08
CA HIS A 3 -4.35 5.00 -11.64
C HIS A 3 -5.57 4.24 -11.10
N GLY A 4 -6.75 4.46 -11.70
CA GLY A 4 -7.97 3.74 -11.31
C GLY A 4 -7.87 2.23 -11.55
N ALA A 5 -7.18 1.79 -12.61
CA ALA A 5 -6.99 0.36 -12.87
C ALA A 5 -6.02 -0.27 -11.86
N ILE A 6 -4.97 0.45 -11.49
CA ILE A 6 -4.00 0.01 -10.47
C ILE A 6 -4.69 -0.23 -9.14
N LEU A 7 -5.49 0.75 -8.69
CA LEU A 7 -6.24 0.64 -7.43
C LEU A 7 -7.23 -0.53 -7.47
N LYS A 8 -7.90 -0.73 -8.60
CA LYS A 8 -8.87 -1.84 -8.77
C LYS A 8 -8.20 -3.21 -8.66
N GLU A 9 -7.05 -3.42 -9.29
CA GLU A 9 -6.33 -4.70 -9.20
C GLU A 9 -5.76 -4.94 -7.79
N LEU A 10 -5.29 -3.89 -7.14
CA LEU A 10 -4.77 -4.00 -5.78
C LEU A 10 -5.87 -4.32 -4.77
N ILE A 11 -7.04 -3.66 -4.90
CA ILE A 11 -8.24 -3.96 -4.11
C ILE A 11 -8.69 -5.40 -4.36
N ALA A 12 -8.78 -5.82 -5.62
CA ALA A 12 -9.16 -7.18 -5.98
C ALA A 12 -8.22 -8.22 -5.36
N GLY A 13 -6.89 -7.98 -5.38
CA GLY A 13 -5.92 -8.86 -4.75
C GLY A 13 -6.09 -8.98 -3.23
N VAL A 14 -6.49 -7.90 -2.55
CA VAL A 14 -6.77 -7.90 -1.09
C VAL A 14 -8.10 -8.59 -0.77
N GLU A 15 -9.13 -8.36 -1.58
CA GLU A 15 -10.46 -8.96 -1.42
C GLU A 15 -10.46 -10.47 -1.70
N GLU A 16 -9.68 -10.94 -2.68
CA GLU A 16 -9.51 -12.37 -2.99
C GLU A 16 -8.97 -13.17 -1.79
N GLU A 17 -8.28 -12.49 -0.88
CA GLU A 17 -7.65 -13.09 0.30
C GLU A 17 -8.53 -12.93 1.56
N GLY A 18 -9.72 -12.33 1.40
CA GLY A 18 -10.72 -12.21 2.47
C GLY A 18 -10.51 -11.02 3.42
N PHE A 19 -9.69 -10.04 3.05
CA PHE A 19 -9.44 -8.85 3.87
C PHE A 19 -10.26 -7.64 3.39
N THR A 20 -10.56 -6.73 4.33
CA THR A 20 -11.23 -5.47 4.00
C THR A 20 -10.18 -4.41 3.64
N PRO A 21 -10.12 -3.94 2.39
CA PRO A 21 -9.18 -2.90 2.00
C PRO A 21 -9.54 -1.56 2.63
N GLY A 22 -8.54 -0.83 3.11
CA GLY A 22 -8.66 0.55 3.57
C GLY A 22 -7.69 1.44 2.80
N TRP A 23 -8.07 2.68 2.52
CA TRP A 23 -7.21 3.63 1.82
C TRP A 23 -7.12 4.97 2.54
N CYS A 24 -5.93 5.57 2.46
CA CYS A 24 -5.67 6.93 2.89
C CYS A 24 -4.83 7.63 1.82
N ALA A 25 -5.20 8.85 1.47
CA ALA A 25 -4.41 9.68 0.56
C ALA A 25 -3.52 10.61 1.38
N PHE A 26 -2.21 10.61 1.10
CA PHE A 26 -1.26 11.55 1.70
C PHE A 26 -0.91 12.62 0.67
N CYS A 27 -1.45 13.83 0.85
CA CYS A 27 -1.20 14.95 -0.09
C CYS A 27 0.00 15.82 0.29
N ALA A 28 0.40 15.83 1.58
CA ALA A 28 1.37 16.79 2.09
C ALA A 28 2.86 16.43 1.85
N ARG A 29 3.18 15.19 1.46
CA ARG A 29 4.59 14.73 1.39
C ARG A 29 4.88 13.86 0.16
N PRO A 30 4.97 14.44 -1.04
CA PRO A 30 5.17 13.68 -2.28
C PRO A 30 6.52 12.95 -2.37
N THR A 31 7.55 13.41 -1.64
CA THR A 31 8.94 12.92 -1.74
C THR A 31 9.49 12.26 -0.49
N SER A 32 8.74 12.25 0.62
CA SER A 32 9.18 11.56 1.84
C SER A 32 9.13 10.04 1.60
N PRO A 33 10.01 9.21 2.18
CA PRO A 33 9.87 7.75 2.14
C PRO A 33 8.94 7.21 3.25
N LEU A 34 8.39 8.08 4.11
CA LEU A 34 7.74 7.68 5.37
C LEU A 34 6.22 7.44 5.28
N TRP A 35 5.57 7.85 4.21
CA TRP A 35 4.12 7.70 4.00
C TRP A 35 3.61 6.23 4.05
N PRO A 36 4.37 5.19 3.64
CA PRO A 36 3.91 3.81 3.81
C PRO A 36 3.93 3.41 5.30
N ARG A 37 4.85 3.97 6.09
CA ARG A 37 4.90 3.77 7.54
C ARG A 37 3.73 4.44 8.25
N ASP A 38 3.37 5.65 7.82
CA ASP A 38 2.18 6.33 8.35
C ASP A 38 0.91 5.53 8.06
N ALA A 39 0.78 5.00 6.83
CA ALA A 39 -0.30 4.08 6.48
C ALA A 39 -0.30 2.81 7.36
N ALA A 40 0.88 2.25 7.63
CA ALA A 40 1.03 1.08 8.51
C ALA A 40 0.65 1.38 9.97
N ASN A 41 0.95 2.59 10.47
CA ASN A 41 0.55 3.03 11.80
C ASN A 41 -0.97 3.18 11.92
N LEU A 42 -1.63 3.71 10.89
CA LEU A 42 -3.08 3.87 10.85
C LEU A 42 -3.82 2.55 10.63
N SER A 43 -3.19 1.60 9.95
CA SER A 43 -3.75 0.29 9.71
C SER A 43 -3.75 -0.58 10.97
N GLY A 44 -4.87 -1.24 11.25
CA GLY A 44 -5.01 -2.19 12.34
C GLY A 44 -4.18 -3.47 12.16
N SER A 45 -3.74 -3.79 10.93
CA SER A 45 -2.70 -4.83 10.72
C SER A 45 -1.32 -4.41 11.15
N GLY A 46 -1.08 -3.11 11.27
CA GLY A 46 0.27 -2.59 11.27
C GLY A 46 0.92 -2.62 9.89
N ILE A 47 0.18 -2.69 8.77
CA ILE A 47 0.75 -2.78 7.42
C ILE A 47 0.18 -1.73 6.49
N GLY A 48 1.08 -1.06 5.76
CA GLY A 48 0.78 0.01 4.84
C GLY A 48 1.39 -0.26 3.47
N ILE A 49 0.53 -0.27 2.45
CA ILE A 49 0.97 -0.27 1.06
C ILE A 49 0.94 1.16 0.57
N GLY A 50 2.08 1.62 0.10
CA GLY A 50 2.23 2.91 -0.49
C GLY A 50 2.39 2.83 -2.01
N ILE A 51 1.59 3.59 -2.78
CA ILE A 51 1.80 3.88 -4.20
C ILE A 51 2.05 5.39 -4.44
N GLN A 52 3.12 5.73 -5.16
CA GLN A 52 3.35 7.08 -5.69
C GLN A 52 2.68 7.25 -7.07
N SER A 53 2.36 8.49 -7.46
CA SER A 53 1.81 8.79 -8.80
C SER A 53 2.71 8.34 -9.96
N LYS A 54 4.02 8.21 -9.73
CA LYS A 54 4.96 7.68 -10.72
C LYS A 54 4.93 6.15 -10.85
N GLY A 55 4.21 5.45 -9.97
CA GLY A 55 4.06 3.99 -9.94
C GLY A 55 4.96 3.28 -8.91
N THR A 56 5.92 3.98 -8.30
CA THR A 56 6.77 3.43 -7.24
C THR A 56 5.91 2.92 -6.10
N THR A 57 6.09 1.66 -5.73
CA THR A 57 5.27 1.00 -4.72
C THR A 57 6.15 0.50 -3.58
N VAL A 58 5.72 0.72 -2.34
CA VAL A 58 6.48 0.36 -1.14
C VAL A 58 5.54 -0.31 -0.15
N ILE A 59 5.95 -1.44 0.41
CA ILE A 59 5.23 -2.12 1.48
C ILE A 59 5.99 -1.93 2.78
N HIS A 60 5.31 -1.41 3.80
CA HIS A 60 5.88 -1.14 5.12
C HIS A 60 5.02 -1.78 6.22
N GLN A 61 5.67 -2.10 7.34
CA GLN A 61 5.02 -2.59 8.55
C GLN A 61 5.48 -1.75 9.75
N ARG A 62 4.54 -1.46 10.64
CA ARG A 62 4.69 -0.63 11.85
C ARG A 62 5.98 -0.90 12.63
N ASP A 63 6.33 -2.18 12.78
CA ASP A 63 7.45 -2.64 13.60
C ASP A 63 8.82 -2.49 12.91
N LEU A 64 8.85 -2.18 11.61
CA LEU A 64 10.09 -1.96 10.87
C LEU A 64 10.64 -0.54 11.12
N LEU A 65 11.97 -0.43 11.02
CA LEU A 65 12.66 0.85 11.02
C LEU A 65 12.10 1.78 9.93
N PRO A 66 12.08 3.11 10.16
CA PRO A 66 11.44 4.06 9.25
C PRO A 66 11.93 4.03 7.79
N LEU A 67 13.19 3.67 7.57
CA LEU A 67 13.80 3.56 6.24
C LEU A 67 13.91 2.11 5.75
N SER A 68 13.46 1.14 6.57
CA SER A 68 13.39 -0.26 6.19
C SER A 68 12.01 -0.54 5.60
N ASN A 69 11.97 -1.25 4.49
CA ASN A 69 10.75 -1.68 3.82
C ASN A 69 10.72 -3.20 3.76
N LEU A 70 9.53 -3.78 3.73
CA LEU A 70 9.38 -5.20 3.45
C LEU A 70 9.70 -5.48 1.98
N GLU A 71 9.05 -4.73 1.10
CA GLU A 71 9.19 -4.86 -0.34
C GLU A 71 9.20 -3.47 -0.95
N LEU A 72 10.14 -3.24 -1.87
CA LEU A 72 10.31 -1.98 -2.59
C LEU A 72 10.30 -2.27 -4.08
N PHE A 73 9.28 -1.76 -4.76
CA PHE A 73 9.16 -1.78 -6.20
C PHE A 73 9.61 -0.42 -6.75
N SER A 74 10.93 -0.27 -6.88
CA SER A 74 11.58 0.95 -7.35
C SER A 74 11.44 1.17 -8.86
N GLN A 75 11.24 0.10 -9.63
CA GLN A 75 11.10 0.14 -11.08
C GLN A 75 9.64 0.18 -11.50
N ALA A 76 9.02 1.34 -11.34
CA ALA A 76 7.64 1.59 -11.78
C ALA A 76 7.34 1.18 -13.25
N PRO A 77 8.25 1.35 -14.23
CA PRO A 77 7.96 0.98 -15.62
C PRO A 77 7.81 -0.52 -15.86
N LEU A 78 8.32 -1.37 -14.96
CA LEU A 78 8.22 -2.83 -15.06
C LEU A 78 6.98 -3.39 -14.39
N LEU A 79 6.22 -2.56 -13.66
CA LEU A 79 5.02 -3.00 -12.96
C LEU A 79 3.86 -3.14 -13.94
N THR A 80 3.30 -4.34 -14.01
CA THR A 80 2.08 -4.62 -14.76
C THR A 80 0.87 -4.61 -13.82
N LEU A 81 -0.34 -4.61 -14.40
CA LEU A 81 -1.58 -4.72 -13.62
C LEU A 81 -1.62 -6.02 -12.81
N GLU A 82 -1.10 -7.10 -13.39
CA GLU A 82 -0.96 -8.38 -12.70
C GLU A 82 0.01 -8.28 -11.52
N THR A 83 1.12 -7.55 -11.66
CA THR A 83 2.04 -7.31 -10.53
C THR A 83 1.32 -6.57 -9.39
N TYR A 84 0.49 -5.56 -9.69
CA TYR A 84 -0.29 -4.87 -8.65
C TYR A 84 -1.31 -5.77 -7.95
N ARG A 85 -1.90 -6.73 -8.68
CA ARG A 85 -2.77 -7.75 -8.07
C ARG A 85 -1.98 -8.68 -7.15
N GLN A 86 -0.79 -9.12 -7.58
CA GLN A 86 0.10 -9.94 -6.75
C GLN A 86 0.58 -9.20 -5.50
N ILE A 87 0.86 -7.90 -5.61
CA ILE A 87 1.18 -7.03 -4.47
C ILE A 87 0.03 -7.02 -3.44
N GLY A 88 -1.23 -7.03 -3.90
CA GLY A 88 -2.40 -7.16 -3.03
C GLY A 88 -2.52 -8.54 -2.36
N LYS A 89 -2.07 -9.60 -3.03
CA LYS A 89 -2.10 -11.00 -2.57
C LYS A 89 -0.96 -11.41 -1.64
N THR A 90 0.08 -10.60 -1.47
CA THR A 90 1.20 -11.02 -0.64
C THR A 90 0.73 -11.28 0.80
N PRO A 91 0.97 -12.48 1.40
CA PRO A 91 0.45 -12.90 2.71
C PRO A 91 0.91 -12.01 3.87
N ARG A 92 1.80 -11.07 3.58
CA ARG A 92 2.29 -10.09 4.52
C ARG A 92 1.27 -8.97 4.70
N ALA A 93 0.57 -8.47 3.67
CA ALA A 93 -0.52 -7.47 3.83
C ALA A 93 -1.68 -7.93 4.74
N MET A 94 -1.77 -9.25 4.97
CA MET A 94 -2.89 -10.01 5.52
C MET A 94 -2.90 -10.19 7.04
N ARG A 95 -2.66 -9.14 7.82
CA ARG A 95 -2.95 -9.18 9.26
C ARG A 95 -3.98 -8.16 9.73
N ALA A 96 -4.82 -7.64 8.81
CA ALA A 96 -5.65 -6.47 9.10
C ALA A 96 -7.07 -6.84 9.49
N LYS A 97 -7.41 -6.62 10.76
CA LYS A 97 -8.77 -6.21 11.13
C LYS A 97 -8.72 -4.73 11.47
N SER A 98 -9.20 -3.86 10.59
CA SER A 98 -9.64 -2.52 11.01
C SER A 98 -10.33 -1.74 9.90
N HIS A 99 -11.45 -1.12 10.27
CA HIS A 99 -11.98 0.09 9.66
C HIS A 99 -10.91 1.19 9.63
N LEU A 100 -10.57 1.70 8.44
CA LEU A 100 -9.74 2.89 8.30
C LEU A 100 -10.62 4.12 8.04
N ARG A 101 -10.53 5.06 8.97
CA ARG A 101 -11.16 6.39 8.90
C ARG A 101 -10.46 7.22 7.81
N ARG A 102 -11.23 8.09 7.15
CA ARG A 102 -10.69 9.16 6.30
C ARG A 102 -9.69 9.99 7.13
N CYS A 103 -8.40 9.88 6.84
CA CYS A 103 -7.45 10.89 7.28
C CYS A 103 -7.74 12.16 6.49
N ARG A 104 -8.20 13.18 7.21
CA ARG A 104 -8.44 14.52 6.71
C ARG A 104 -7.12 15.31 6.80
N TRP A 105 -6.69 15.80 5.64
CA TRP A 105 -5.80 16.93 5.35
C TRP A 105 -4.35 16.84 5.84
#